data_AF-A0A1B0D8T8-F1
#
_entry.id   AF-A0A1B0D8T8-F1
#
_cell.length_a   1.000
_cell.length_b   1.000
_cell.length_c   1.000
_cell.angle_alpha   90.00
_cell.angle_beta   90.00
_cell.angle_gamma   90.00
#
_symmetry.space_group_name_H-M   'P 1'
#
loop_
_entity.id
_entity.type
_entity.pdbx_description
1 polymer ?
#
loop_
_entity_poly.entity_id
_entity_poly.type
_entity_poly.pdbx_seq_one_letter_code
_entity_poly.pdbx_strand_id
1 'polypeptide(L)'
;MLLTYYMWIKAVKTGMILWSTLAALAYFYMVSSWGGYVFLINLIPLHVLALMITGRFSHRIYIAYSIVYCVGTILSMQISFVGFQPVQSSEHMLALGVFGLCQIHACVDFLRSRMSREHFDILFKAILGFLLGVSLLVGIILSITGKVSPWTGRFYSLLDPSYAKNHIPIIASVSEHQPTSWSSFYFDLQILVFLFPAGLYLCFSKLTDANIFIILYGVTSIYFAGVMVRLMLVLAPVMCVLSGIAVSHLLAKYIRSVDNPQTKAQDPKKAKKFEQQSTVSSETAIAFVFVLSFLLITYTFHCTWVTSEAYSSPSIVLGARSHDGGRIIFDDFREAYYWLQMNTPE
;
A
#
# COMPACT_ATOMS: atom_id res chain seq x y z
N MET A 1 -3.39 -9.97 0.60
CA MET A 1 -2.63 -8.71 0.67
C MET A 1 -1.92 -8.50 2.00
N LEU A 2 -2.64 -8.33 3.13
CA LEU A 2 -2.01 -8.02 4.43
C LEU A 2 -1.03 -9.10 4.91
N LEU A 3 -1.38 -10.37 4.72
CA LEU A 3 -0.47 -11.49 5.03
C LEU A 3 0.85 -11.37 4.25
N THR A 4 0.78 -11.05 2.96
CA THR A 4 1.96 -10.84 2.11
C THR A 4 2.82 -9.69 2.63
N TYR A 5 2.22 -8.55 3.02
CA TYR A 5 2.95 -7.43 3.61
C TYR A 5 3.57 -7.75 4.97
N TYR A 6 2.86 -8.50 5.81
CA TYR A 6 3.41 -8.96 7.09
C TYR A 6 4.65 -9.85 6.87
N MET A 7 4.55 -10.84 5.98
CA MET A 7 5.67 -11.74 5.66
C MET A 7 6.83 -11.00 5.00
N TRP A 8 6.54 -10.04 4.11
CA TRP A 8 7.56 -9.16 3.51
C TRP A 8 8.31 -8.33 4.56
N ILE A 9 7.61 -7.61 5.43
CA ILE A 9 8.23 -6.81 6.49
C ILE A 9 9.07 -7.70 7.42
N LYS A 10 8.59 -8.89 7.74
CA LYS A 10 9.32 -9.86 8.57
C LYS A 10 10.57 -10.40 7.87
N ALA A 11 10.48 -10.66 6.56
CA ALA A 11 11.62 -11.04 5.73
C ALA A 11 12.69 -9.93 5.69
N VAL A 12 12.30 -8.67 5.52
CA VAL A 12 13.23 -7.52 5.52
C VAL A 12 13.91 -7.35 6.89
N LYS A 13 13.18 -7.52 8.00
CA LYS A 13 13.75 -7.40 9.35
C LYS A 13 14.73 -8.53 9.69
N THR A 14 14.38 -9.76 9.34
CA THR A 14 15.16 -10.96 9.75
C THR A 14 16.24 -11.34 8.75
N GLY A 15 16.04 -11.08 7.45
CA GLY A 15 16.93 -11.50 6.36
C GLY A 15 16.94 -13.01 6.10
N MET A 16 15.99 -13.76 6.64
CA MET A 16 15.94 -15.22 6.46
C MET A 16 15.22 -15.62 5.17
N ILE A 17 15.77 -16.63 4.50
CA ILE A 17 15.23 -17.22 3.26
C ILE A 17 13.80 -17.75 3.48
N LEU A 18 13.55 -18.39 4.63
CA LEU A 18 12.25 -18.96 5.00
C LEU A 18 11.11 -17.93 4.97
N TRP A 19 11.32 -16.74 5.54
CA TRP A 19 10.28 -15.70 5.54
C TRP A 19 10.05 -15.13 4.14
N SER A 20 11.08 -15.16 3.29
CA SER A 20 11.01 -14.68 1.91
C SER A 20 10.27 -15.67 1.01
N THR A 21 10.47 -16.98 1.18
CA THR A 21 9.68 -18.00 0.47
C THR A 21 8.23 -18.02 0.94
N LEU A 22 7.97 -17.87 2.25
CA LEU A 22 6.60 -17.70 2.76
C LEU A 22 5.92 -16.44 2.22
N ALA A 23 6.66 -15.34 2.06
CA ALA A 23 6.14 -14.14 1.40
C ALA A 23 5.80 -14.39 -0.07
N ALA A 24 6.62 -15.15 -0.80
CA ALA A 24 6.34 -15.55 -2.18
C ALA A 24 5.11 -16.46 -2.29
N LEU A 25 4.92 -17.40 -1.36
CA LEU A 25 3.72 -18.25 -1.30
C LEU A 25 2.46 -17.44 -0.97
N ALA A 26 2.56 -16.50 -0.02
CA ALA A 26 1.46 -15.57 0.28
C ALA A 26 1.16 -14.63 -0.90
N TYR A 27 2.17 -14.28 -1.71
CA TYR A 27 1.98 -13.56 -2.96
C TYR A 27 1.28 -14.42 -4.01
N PHE A 28 1.68 -15.69 -4.20
CA PHE A 28 1.00 -16.62 -5.09
C PHE A 28 -0.49 -16.75 -4.77
N TYR A 29 -0.83 -16.93 -3.49
CA TYR A 29 -2.23 -16.97 -3.05
C TYR A 29 -2.99 -15.65 -3.32
N MET A 30 -2.30 -14.51 -3.24
CA MET A 30 -2.88 -13.23 -3.61
C MET A 30 -3.16 -13.14 -5.13
N VAL A 31 -2.24 -13.60 -5.97
CA VAL A 31 -2.40 -13.61 -7.43
C VAL A 31 -3.59 -14.48 -7.84
N SER A 32 -3.82 -15.62 -7.18
CA SER A 32 -4.97 -16.49 -7.47
C SER A 32 -6.29 -15.92 -6.97
N SER A 33 -6.28 -15.09 -5.92
CA SER A 33 -7.51 -14.58 -5.28
C SER A 33 -8.00 -13.27 -5.89
N TRP A 34 -7.10 -12.35 -6.25
CA TRP A 34 -7.50 -11.00 -6.69
C TRP A 34 -6.50 -10.34 -7.66
N GLY A 35 -7.02 -9.68 -8.70
CA GLY A 35 -6.24 -8.94 -9.69
C GLY A 35 -5.41 -7.77 -9.15
N GLY A 36 -5.61 -7.36 -7.89
CA GLY A 36 -4.79 -6.36 -7.21
C GLY A 36 -3.36 -6.80 -6.89
N TYR A 37 -2.92 -7.98 -7.32
CA TYR A 37 -1.54 -8.44 -7.19
C TYR A 37 -0.53 -7.53 -7.91
N VAL A 38 -0.97 -6.83 -8.97
CA VAL A 38 -0.17 -5.84 -9.71
C VAL A 38 0.21 -4.64 -8.83
N PHE A 39 -0.66 -4.24 -7.90
CA PHE A 39 -0.31 -3.19 -6.93
C PHE A 39 0.80 -3.67 -6.00
N LEU A 40 0.72 -4.91 -5.54
CA LEU A 40 1.65 -5.51 -4.59
C LEU A 40 3.07 -5.65 -5.19
N ILE A 41 3.16 -6.17 -6.42
CA ILE A 41 4.43 -6.37 -7.11
C ILE A 41 5.09 -5.06 -7.57
N ASN A 42 4.36 -3.95 -7.61
CA ASN A 42 4.93 -2.63 -7.88
C ASN A 42 5.34 -1.90 -6.59
N LEU A 43 4.63 -2.13 -5.48
CA LEU A 43 4.95 -1.51 -4.19
C LEU A 43 6.22 -2.09 -3.55
N ILE A 44 6.41 -3.42 -3.62
CA ILE A 44 7.60 -4.08 -3.03
C ILE A 44 8.91 -3.55 -3.64
N PRO A 45 9.08 -3.50 -4.97
CA PRO A 45 10.30 -2.98 -5.56
C PRO A 45 10.44 -1.47 -5.40
N LEU A 46 9.33 -0.70 -5.37
CA LEU A 46 9.38 0.72 -5.05
C LEU A 46 9.96 0.95 -3.64
N HIS A 47 9.62 0.10 -2.68
CA HIS A 47 10.22 0.10 -1.34
C HIS A 47 11.71 -0.22 -1.36
N VAL A 48 12.13 -1.23 -2.12
CA VAL A 48 13.56 -1.58 -2.27
C VAL A 48 14.34 -0.44 -2.92
N LEU A 49 13.78 0.19 -3.95
CA LEU A 49 14.37 1.35 -4.63
C LEU A 49 14.51 2.53 -3.66
N ALA A 50 13.49 2.81 -2.84
CA ALA A 50 13.58 3.85 -1.82
C ALA A 50 14.65 3.54 -0.75
N LEU A 51 14.83 2.27 -0.38
CA LEU A 51 15.90 1.85 0.52
C LEU A 51 17.30 2.05 -0.10
N MET A 52 17.44 1.88 -1.41
CA MET A 52 18.69 2.19 -2.13
C MET A 52 18.97 3.70 -2.17
N ILE A 53 17.97 4.53 -2.51
CA ILE A 53 18.13 5.99 -2.55
C ILE A 53 18.49 6.55 -1.17
N THR A 54 17.90 6.01 -0.11
CA THR A 54 18.21 6.42 1.27
C THR A 54 19.54 5.88 1.80
N GLY A 55 20.29 5.11 0.99
CA GLY A 55 21.60 4.55 1.35
C GLY A 55 21.55 3.44 2.40
N ARG A 56 20.38 2.85 2.65
CA ARG A 56 20.16 1.80 3.67
C ARG A 56 20.14 0.39 3.08
N PHE A 57 20.77 0.20 1.92
CA PHE A 57 20.84 -1.10 1.29
C PHE A 57 21.70 -2.07 2.12
N SER A 58 21.17 -3.26 2.37
CA SER A 58 21.82 -4.29 3.17
C SER A 58 21.65 -5.65 2.50
N HIS A 59 22.57 -6.59 2.76
CA HIS A 59 22.47 -7.97 2.29
C HIS A 59 21.14 -8.64 2.66
N ARG A 60 20.51 -8.24 3.78
CA ARG A 60 19.20 -8.75 4.20
C ARG A 60 18.10 -8.43 3.18
N ILE A 61 18.08 -7.18 2.70
CA ILE A 61 17.09 -6.70 1.72
C ILE A 61 17.34 -7.38 0.37
N TYR A 62 18.61 -7.51 -0.03
CA TYR A 62 19.00 -8.21 -1.25
C TYR A 62 18.50 -9.66 -1.29
N ILE A 63 18.74 -10.43 -0.22
CA ILE A 63 18.30 -11.83 -0.10
C ILE A 63 16.77 -11.88 -0.14
N ALA A 64 16.10 -11.04 0.65
CA ALA A 64 14.64 -11.05 0.73
C ALA A 64 13.97 -10.73 -0.61
N TYR A 65 14.42 -9.66 -1.28
CA TYR A 65 13.85 -9.24 -2.55
C TYR A 65 14.11 -10.25 -3.68
N SER A 66 15.35 -10.77 -3.78
CA SER A 66 15.72 -11.69 -4.86
C SER A 66 14.92 -12.98 -4.81
N ILE A 67 14.69 -13.54 -3.60
CA ILE A 67 13.89 -14.76 -3.43
C ILE A 67 12.42 -14.49 -3.74
N VAL A 68 11.85 -13.41 -3.20
CA VAL A 68 10.45 -13.06 -3.44
C VAL A 68 10.19 -12.82 -4.92
N TYR A 69 11.10 -12.15 -5.62
CA TYR A 69 10.98 -11.92 -7.05
C TYR A 69 11.07 -13.22 -7.85
N CYS A 70 12.12 -14.03 -7.69
CA CYS A 70 12.30 -15.25 -8.47
C CYS A 70 11.18 -16.27 -8.20
N VAL A 71 10.93 -16.60 -6.93
CA VAL A 71 9.93 -17.59 -6.55
C VAL A 71 8.52 -17.06 -6.84
N GLY A 72 8.24 -15.80 -6.50
CA GLY A 72 6.93 -15.18 -6.72
C GLY A 72 6.57 -15.09 -8.20
N THR A 73 7.52 -14.74 -9.07
CA THR A 73 7.28 -14.64 -10.51
C THR A 73 7.01 -16.02 -11.12
N ILE A 74 7.82 -17.04 -10.79
CA ILE A 74 7.59 -18.41 -11.27
C ILE A 74 6.21 -18.94 -10.82
N LEU A 75 5.86 -18.74 -9.54
CA LEU A 75 4.56 -19.16 -9.02
C LEU A 75 3.40 -18.39 -9.69
N SER A 76 3.55 -17.09 -9.92
CA SER A 76 2.49 -16.30 -10.58
C SER A 76 2.19 -16.76 -12.00
N MET A 77 3.19 -17.26 -12.74
CA MET A 77 3.00 -17.79 -14.10
C MET A 77 2.18 -19.08 -14.15
N GLN A 78 2.06 -19.81 -13.03
CA GLN A 78 1.31 -21.07 -12.98
C GLN A 78 -0.21 -20.86 -13.07
N ILE A 79 -0.70 -19.63 -12.85
CA ILE A 79 -2.12 -19.33 -12.92
C ILE A 79 -2.50 -19.08 -14.37
N SER A 80 -3.40 -19.91 -14.92
CA SER A 80 -3.77 -19.89 -16.35
C SER A 80 -4.25 -18.53 -16.87
N PHE A 81 -4.92 -17.74 -16.02
CA PHE A 81 -5.36 -16.38 -16.37
C PHE A 81 -4.20 -15.38 -16.52
N VAL A 82 -3.13 -15.57 -15.76
CA VAL A 82 -1.95 -14.69 -15.74
C VAL A 82 -0.95 -15.13 -16.80
N GLY A 83 -0.69 -16.44 -16.93
CA GLY A 83 0.20 -17.01 -17.94
C GLY A 83 1.56 -16.29 -17.99
N PHE A 84 1.90 -15.73 -19.15
CA PHE A 84 3.17 -15.02 -19.37
C PHE A 84 3.09 -13.49 -19.20
N GLN A 85 1.99 -12.96 -18.66
CA GLN A 85 1.85 -11.53 -18.36
C GLN A 85 2.98 -10.97 -17.49
N PRO A 86 3.53 -11.68 -16.48
CA PRO A 86 4.63 -11.16 -15.65
C PRO A 86 5.91 -10.84 -16.42
N VAL A 87 6.11 -11.43 -17.61
CA VAL A 87 7.30 -11.20 -18.45
C VAL A 87 7.00 -10.23 -19.59
N GLN A 88 5.80 -10.29 -20.15
CA GLN A 88 5.43 -9.54 -21.36
C GLN A 88 4.75 -8.20 -21.08
N SER A 89 4.14 -8.05 -19.90
CA SER A 89 3.42 -6.82 -19.53
C SER A 89 4.38 -5.78 -18.94
N SER A 90 4.18 -4.53 -19.34
CA SER A 90 4.91 -3.37 -18.78
C SER A 90 4.65 -3.18 -17.29
N GLU A 91 3.55 -3.71 -16.76
CA GLU A 91 3.13 -3.60 -15.36
C GLU A 91 4.10 -4.29 -14.38
N HIS A 92 4.84 -5.29 -14.84
CA HIS A 92 5.80 -6.06 -14.05
C HIS A 92 7.26 -5.62 -14.29
N MET A 93 7.47 -4.72 -15.24
CA MET A 93 8.80 -4.26 -15.64
C MET A 93 9.54 -3.52 -14.52
N LEU A 94 8.81 -2.84 -13.63
CA LEU A 94 9.40 -2.19 -12.46
C LEU A 94 10.08 -3.23 -11.54
N ALA A 95 9.42 -4.36 -11.28
CA ALA A 95 9.99 -5.43 -10.47
C ALA A 95 11.24 -6.04 -11.12
N LEU A 96 11.20 -6.28 -12.43
CA LEU A 96 12.35 -6.77 -13.19
C LEU A 96 13.52 -5.76 -13.17
N GLY A 97 13.23 -4.47 -13.38
CA GLY A 97 14.22 -3.40 -13.39
C GLY A 97 14.92 -3.26 -12.03
N VAL A 98 14.16 -3.24 -10.93
CA VAL A 98 14.72 -3.19 -9.57
C VAL A 98 15.48 -4.47 -9.23
N PHE A 99 15.08 -5.63 -9.77
CA PHE A 99 15.85 -6.87 -9.62
C PHE A 99 17.20 -6.78 -10.32
N GLY A 100 17.25 -6.32 -11.57
CA GLY A 100 18.51 -6.06 -12.27
C GLY A 100 19.40 -5.06 -11.51
N LEU A 101 18.80 -3.98 -11.01
CA LEU A 101 19.52 -2.96 -10.26
C LEU A 101 20.06 -3.49 -8.90
N CYS A 102 19.30 -4.35 -8.21
CA CYS A 102 19.78 -5.07 -7.02
C CYS A 102 21.03 -5.91 -7.32
N GLN A 103 21.03 -6.65 -8.43
CA GLN A 103 22.15 -7.50 -8.82
C GLN A 103 23.40 -6.67 -9.12
N ILE A 104 23.23 -5.57 -9.87
CA ILE A 104 24.33 -4.65 -10.20
C ILE A 104 24.88 -4.02 -8.91
N HIS A 105 24.02 -3.48 -8.04
CA HIS A 105 24.47 -2.85 -6.79
C HIS A 105 25.23 -3.83 -5.90
N ALA A 106 24.73 -5.06 -5.72
CA ALA A 106 25.41 -6.08 -4.93
C ALA A 106 26.73 -6.52 -5.55
N CYS A 107 26.80 -6.63 -6.88
CA CYS A 107 28.04 -6.94 -7.61
C CYS A 107 29.08 -5.82 -7.45
N VAL A 108 28.65 -4.57 -7.57
CA VAL A 108 29.50 -3.38 -7.38
C VAL A 108 30.05 -3.33 -5.95
N ASP A 109 29.21 -3.57 -4.93
CA ASP A 109 29.65 -3.63 -3.54
C ASP A 109 30.68 -4.75 -3.30
N PHE A 110 30.45 -5.92 -3.90
CA PHE A 110 31.38 -7.04 -3.83
C PHE A 110 32.74 -6.71 -4.49
N LEU A 111 32.73 -6.15 -5.70
CA LEU A 111 33.93 -5.70 -6.43
C LEU A 111 34.69 -4.64 -5.62
N ARG A 112 33.98 -3.67 -5.04
CA ARG A 112 34.55 -2.62 -4.20
C ARG A 112 35.24 -3.17 -2.95
N SER A 113 34.75 -4.29 -2.41
CA SER A 113 35.36 -4.94 -1.25
C SER A 113 36.63 -5.74 -1.57
N ARG A 114 36.80 -6.16 -2.83
CA ARG A 114 37.92 -7.02 -3.28
C ARG A 114 39.02 -6.27 -4.04
N MET A 115 38.77 -5.05 -4.50
CA MET A 115 39.70 -4.27 -5.32
C MET A 115 40.12 -2.96 -4.64
N SER A 116 41.33 -2.47 -4.95
CA SER A 116 41.76 -1.12 -4.57
C SER A 116 40.93 -0.06 -5.31
N ARG A 117 40.75 1.13 -4.72
CA ARG A 117 39.92 2.22 -5.27
C ARG A 117 40.30 2.64 -6.70
N GLU A 118 41.59 2.63 -7.04
CA GLU A 118 42.07 3.03 -8.37
C GLU A 118 41.66 2.04 -9.47
N HIS A 119 41.87 0.75 -9.25
CA HIS A 119 41.42 -0.30 -10.17
C HIS A 119 39.90 -0.39 -10.27
N PHE A 120 39.18 -0.07 -9.18
CA PHE A 120 37.72 -0.01 -9.17
C PHE A 120 37.19 1.13 -10.05
N ASP A 121 37.77 2.33 -10.01
CA ASP A 121 37.32 3.46 -10.83
C ASP A 121 37.55 3.21 -12.34
N ILE A 122 38.63 2.51 -12.70
CA ILE A 122 38.90 2.09 -14.08
C ILE A 122 37.88 1.03 -14.54
N LEU A 123 37.64 0.01 -13.71
CA LEU A 123 36.65 -1.04 -14.01
C LEU A 123 35.23 -0.47 -14.10
N PHE A 124 34.86 0.44 -13.20
CA PHE A 124 33.54 1.07 -13.17
C PHE A 124 33.29 1.91 -14.43
N LYS A 125 34.28 2.70 -14.87
CA LYS A 125 34.21 3.44 -16.14
C LYS A 125 34.12 2.52 -17.35
N ALA A 126 34.85 1.40 -17.36
CA ALA A 126 34.79 0.41 -18.44
C ALA A 126 33.42 -0.30 -18.49
N ILE A 127 32.88 -0.71 -17.35
CA ILE A 127 31.56 -1.35 -17.24
C ILE A 127 30.44 -0.37 -17.63
N LEU A 128 30.51 0.88 -17.18
CA LEU A 128 29.53 1.91 -17.56
C LEU A 128 29.58 2.21 -19.06
N GLY A 129 30.78 2.30 -19.65
CA GLY A 129 30.96 2.45 -21.09
C GLY A 129 30.41 1.26 -21.88
N PHE A 130 30.63 0.03 -21.39
CA PHE A 130 30.08 -1.19 -22.00
C PHE A 130 28.55 -1.24 -21.91
N LEU A 131 27.98 -0.93 -20.74
CA LEU A 131 26.53 -0.88 -20.53
C LEU A 131 25.84 0.19 -21.39
N LEU A 132 26.45 1.37 -21.55
CA LEU A 132 25.97 2.40 -22.47
C LEU A 132 26.06 1.96 -23.93
N GLY A 133 27.13 1.25 -24.32
CA GLY A 133 27.27 0.69 -25.66
C GLY A 133 26.21 -0.37 -25.96
N VAL A 134 25.99 -1.29 -25.03
CA VAL A 134 24.99 -2.37 -25.15
C VAL A 134 23.58 -1.82 -25.11
N SER A 135 23.27 -0.85 -24.24
CA SER A 135 21.92 -0.27 -24.15
C SER A 135 21.55 0.51 -25.40
N LEU A 136 22.51 1.16 -26.06
CA LEU A 136 22.30 1.85 -27.33
C LEU A 136 22.05 0.85 -28.46
N LEU A 137 22.78 -0.26 -28.50
CA LEU A 137 22.59 -1.37 -29.44
C LEU A 137 21.23 -2.06 -29.25
N VAL A 138 20.87 -2.35 -28.00
CA VAL A 138 19.59 -2.96 -27.62
C VAL A 138 18.45 -1.99 -27.90
N GLY A 139 18.61 -0.69 -27.65
CA GLY A 139 17.62 0.34 -27.98
C GLY A 139 17.34 0.45 -29.49
N ILE A 140 18.38 0.34 -30.33
CA ILE A 140 18.23 0.28 -31.79
C ILE A 140 17.49 -1.00 -32.21
N ILE A 141 17.83 -2.15 -31.63
CA ILE A 141 17.18 -3.43 -31.95
C ILE A 141 15.72 -3.45 -31.51
N LEU A 142 15.41 -2.93 -30.32
CA LEU A 142 14.03 -2.81 -29.82
C LEU A 142 13.21 -1.81 -30.64
N SER A 143 13.80 -0.70 -31.09
CA SER A 143 13.13 0.27 -31.95
C SER A 143 12.78 -0.31 -33.32
N ILE A 144 13.57 -1.26 -33.83
CA ILE A 144 13.32 -1.94 -35.11
C ILE A 144 12.29 -3.07 -34.96
N THR A 145 12.25 -3.75 -33.81
CA THR A 145 11.40 -4.93 -33.61
C THR A 145 9.98 -4.63 -33.13
N GLY A 146 9.67 -3.38 -32.75
CA GLY A 146 8.30 -2.94 -32.43
C GLY A 146 7.61 -3.74 -31.31
N LYS A 147 8.37 -4.51 -30.53
CA LYS A 147 7.87 -5.54 -29.59
C LYS A 147 7.65 -5.03 -28.17
N VAL A 148 7.85 -3.75 -27.91
CA VAL A 148 7.43 -3.15 -26.64
C VAL A 148 5.93 -2.95 -26.73
N SER A 149 5.18 -3.84 -26.08
CA SER A 149 3.76 -3.67 -25.88
C SER A 149 3.51 -2.30 -25.20
N PRO A 150 2.62 -1.45 -25.75
CA PRO A 150 2.24 -0.24 -25.05
C PRO A 150 1.61 -0.58 -23.70
N TRP A 151 1.72 0.36 -22.76
CA TRP A 151 1.10 0.28 -21.44
C TRP A 151 -0.37 -0.16 -21.57
N THR A 152 -0.81 -1.13 -20.79
CA THR A 152 -2.21 -1.59 -20.82
C THR A 152 -3.15 -0.42 -20.54
N GLY A 153 -4.17 -0.23 -21.39
CA GLY A 153 -5.05 0.94 -21.33
C GLY A 153 -5.78 1.13 -20.00
N ARG A 154 -5.93 0.06 -19.19
CA ARG A 154 -6.54 0.09 -17.84
C ARG A 154 -5.62 0.64 -16.74
N PHE A 155 -4.29 0.50 -16.87
CA PHE A 155 -3.35 1.12 -15.94
C PHE A 155 -2.94 2.52 -16.38
N TYR A 156 -2.85 2.77 -17.69
CA TYR A 156 -2.65 4.13 -18.19
C TYR A 156 -3.78 5.06 -17.73
N SER A 157 -5.03 4.56 -17.68
CA SER A 157 -6.15 5.30 -17.10
C SER A 157 -6.08 5.52 -15.58
N LEU A 158 -5.30 4.73 -14.84
CA LEU A 158 -5.07 4.95 -13.41
C LEU A 158 -3.97 6.00 -13.16
N LEU A 159 -3.08 6.22 -14.14
CA LEU A 159 -2.04 7.25 -14.10
C LEU A 159 -2.54 8.58 -14.70
N ASP A 160 -3.34 8.52 -15.77
CA ASP A 160 -4.08 9.63 -16.35
C ASP A 160 -5.59 9.30 -16.45
N PRO A 161 -6.41 9.74 -15.48
CA PRO A 161 -7.86 9.48 -15.49
C PRO A 161 -8.58 10.12 -16.68
N SER A 162 -7.96 11.08 -17.35
CA SER A 162 -8.54 11.77 -18.51
C SER A 162 -8.58 10.87 -19.74
N TYR A 163 -7.62 9.94 -19.87
CA TYR A 163 -7.50 9.08 -21.05
C TYR A 163 -8.67 8.10 -21.19
N ALA A 164 -9.05 7.40 -20.12
CA ALA A 164 -10.18 6.46 -20.14
C ALA A 164 -11.50 7.15 -20.46
N LYS A 165 -11.74 8.32 -19.85
CA LYS A 165 -12.97 9.09 -20.05
C LYS A 165 -13.16 9.47 -21.51
N ASN A 166 -12.07 9.82 -22.19
CA ASN A 166 -12.14 10.35 -23.56
C ASN A 166 -12.08 9.26 -24.64
N HIS A 167 -11.42 8.13 -24.40
CA HIS A 167 -11.14 7.14 -25.44
C HIS A 167 -11.89 5.80 -25.29
N ILE A 168 -12.37 5.44 -24.09
CA ILE A 168 -13.02 4.14 -23.86
C ILE A 168 -14.28 4.32 -22.99
N PRO A 169 -15.45 4.61 -23.59
CA PRO A 169 -16.66 4.95 -22.84
C PRO A 169 -17.18 3.81 -21.94
N ILE A 170 -16.89 2.54 -22.28
CA ILE A 170 -17.27 1.37 -21.48
C ILE A 170 -16.62 1.37 -20.08
N ILE A 171 -15.40 1.91 -19.96
CA ILE A 171 -14.70 2.01 -18.67
C ILE A 171 -15.29 3.17 -17.86
N ALA A 172 -15.56 4.30 -18.51
CA ALA A 172 -16.10 5.49 -17.86
C ALA A 172 -17.56 5.32 -17.40
N SER A 173 -18.34 4.42 -18.00
CA SER A 173 -19.74 4.19 -17.66
C SER A 173 -19.95 3.46 -16.32
N VAL A 174 -18.92 2.81 -15.76
CA VAL A 174 -19.06 2.12 -14.47
C VAL A 174 -18.94 3.13 -13.33
N SER A 175 -19.93 3.18 -12.46
CA SER A 175 -19.97 4.10 -11.31
C SER A 175 -18.76 3.96 -10.38
N GLU A 176 -18.20 2.74 -10.25
CA GLU A 176 -17.01 2.47 -9.44
C GLU A 176 -15.72 3.12 -9.95
N HIS A 177 -15.66 3.47 -11.25
CA HIS A 177 -14.49 4.09 -11.89
C HIS A 177 -14.46 5.62 -11.73
N GLN A 178 -15.47 6.21 -11.10
CA GLN A 178 -15.52 7.65 -10.86
C GLN A 178 -14.52 8.07 -9.76
N PRO A 179 -14.06 9.35 -9.78
CA PRO A 179 -13.20 9.89 -8.74
C PRO A 179 -13.95 10.04 -7.41
N THR A 180 -13.21 9.99 -6.30
CA THR A 180 -13.78 10.11 -4.95
C THR A 180 -13.94 11.57 -4.53
N SER A 181 -15.09 11.88 -3.93
CA SER A 181 -15.31 13.16 -3.26
C SER A 181 -14.74 13.15 -1.84
N TRP A 182 -14.41 14.33 -1.29
CA TRP A 182 -13.96 14.45 0.09
C TRP A 182 -15.00 13.94 1.10
N SER A 183 -16.29 14.10 0.78
CA SER A 183 -17.39 13.59 1.60
C SER A 183 -17.37 12.07 1.70
N SER A 184 -17.00 11.36 0.62
CA SER A 184 -16.86 9.90 0.65
C SER A 184 -15.70 9.46 1.54
N PHE A 185 -14.55 10.16 1.50
CA PHE A 185 -13.44 9.87 2.43
C PHE A 185 -13.86 10.02 3.89
N TYR A 186 -14.60 11.08 4.23
CA TYR A 186 -15.07 11.28 5.60
C TYR A 186 -16.15 10.26 5.99
N PHE A 187 -17.07 9.93 5.08
CA PHE A 187 -18.13 8.95 5.32
C PHE A 187 -17.58 7.54 5.55
N ASP A 188 -16.49 7.15 4.88
CA ASP A 188 -15.91 5.82 5.03
C ASP A 188 -14.92 5.72 6.20
N LEU A 189 -14.16 6.78 6.47
CA LEU A 189 -13.01 6.72 7.38
C LEU A 189 -13.13 7.65 8.60
N GLN A 190 -14.12 8.54 8.64
CA GLN A 190 -14.42 9.49 9.72
C GLN A 190 -13.17 10.05 10.42
N ILE A 191 -12.84 9.57 11.63
CA ILE A 191 -11.72 10.09 12.41
C ILE A 191 -10.34 9.68 11.87
N LEU A 192 -10.24 8.55 11.18
CA LEU A 192 -8.98 8.06 10.62
C LEU A 192 -8.41 9.04 9.61
N VAL A 193 -9.26 9.80 8.90
CA VAL A 193 -8.82 10.85 7.97
C VAL A 193 -7.95 11.90 8.66
N PHE A 194 -8.30 12.29 9.89
CA PHE A 194 -7.54 13.27 10.67
C PHE A 194 -6.32 12.69 11.37
N LEU A 195 -6.39 11.42 11.79
CA LEU A 195 -5.29 10.73 12.47
C LEU A 195 -4.20 10.27 11.50
N PHE A 196 -4.52 10.09 10.23
CA PHE A 196 -3.59 9.56 9.24
C PHE A 196 -2.35 10.46 9.00
N PRO A 197 -2.48 11.79 8.79
CA PRO A 197 -1.31 12.66 8.66
C PRO A 197 -0.42 12.65 9.91
N ALA A 198 -1.03 12.57 11.10
CA ALA A 198 -0.30 12.44 12.36
C ALA A 198 0.48 11.12 12.44
N GLY A 199 -0.12 10.01 11.99
CA GLY A 199 0.54 8.70 11.88
C GLY A 199 1.73 8.73 10.92
N LEU A 200 1.56 9.31 9.73
CA LEU A 200 2.66 9.49 8.78
C LEU A 200 3.80 10.31 9.39
N TYR A 201 3.49 11.43 10.04
CA TYR A 201 4.50 12.28 10.68
C TYR A 201 5.34 11.52 11.72
N LEU A 202 4.70 10.67 12.52
CA LEU A 202 5.41 9.83 13.50
C LEU A 202 6.29 8.78 12.82
N CYS A 203 5.85 8.20 11.72
CA CYS A 203 6.67 7.29 10.91
C CYS A 203 7.89 7.99 10.29
N PHE A 204 7.75 9.24 9.83
CA PHE A 204 8.87 10.07 9.35
C PHE A 204 9.85 10.42 10.46
N SER A 205 9.36 10.66 11.68
CA SER A 205 10.22 10.97 12.84
C SER A 205 11.10 9.78 13.25
N LYS A 206 10.63 8.54 13.05
CA LYS A 206 11.37 7.31 13.36
C LYS A 206 11.58 6.48 12.10
N LEU A 207 12.53 6.89 11.25
CA LEU A 207 12.86 6.18 10.02
C LEU A 207 13.50 4.83 10.30
N THR A 208 12.74 3.75 10.12
CA THR A 208 13.19 2.36 10.07
C THR A 208 12.83 1.74 8.72
N ASP A 209 13.49 0.65 8.31
CA ASP A 209 13.29 0.05 6.99
C ASP A 209 11.83 -0.38 6.76
N ALA A 210 11.16 -0.82 7.83
CA ALA A 210 9.74 -1.15 7.82
C ALA A 210 8.83 0.09 7.80
N ASN A 211 9.25 1.20 8.43
CA ASN A 211 8.48 2.44 8.39
C ASN A 211 8.55 3.11 7.02
N ILE A 212 9.64 2.96 6.28
CA ILE A 212 9.72 3.43 4.88
C ILE A 212 8.69 2.68 4.02
N PHE A 213 8.49 1.38 4.26
CA PHE A 213 7.46 0.60 3.57
C PHE A 213 6.05 1.13 3.84
N ILE A 214 5.68 1.36 5.11
CA ILE A 214 4.33 1.82 5.44
C ILE A 214 4.06 3.24 4.93
N ILE A 215 5.08 4.11 4.91
CA ILE A 215 4.96 5.47 4.34
C ILE A 215 4.66 5.39 2.84
N LEU A 216 5.45 4.61 2.09
CA LEU A 216 5.22 4.43 0.64
C LEU A 216 3.85 3.82 0.38
N TYR A 217 3.46 2.82 1.16
CA TYR A 217 2.15 2.19 1.04
C TYR A 217 1.02 3.22 1.29
N GLY A 218 1.14 4.07 2.31
CA GLY A 218 0.15 5.11 2.60
C GLY A 218 0.04 6.15 1.50
N VAL A 219 1.16 6.71 1.05
CA VAL A 219 1.18 7.77 0.01
C VAL A 219 0.64 7.25 -1.32
N THR A 220 1.08 6.06 -1.75
CA THR A 220 0.60 5.45 -3.01
C THR A 220 -0.88 5.10 -2.93
N SER A 221 -1.35 4.54 -1.81
CA SER A 221 -2.75 4.16 -1.65
C SER A 221 -3.70 5.36 -1.60
N ILE A 222 -3.28 6.48 -1.00
CA ILE A 222 -4.09 7.72 -1.00
C ILE A 222 -4.27 8.26 -2.41
N TYR A 223 -3.18 8.29 -3.19
CA TYR A 223 -3.25 8.74 -4.58
C TYR A 223 -4.25 7.89 -5.37
N PHE A 224 -4.13 6.56 -5.29
CA PHE A 224 -5.03 5.66 -6.01
C PHE A 224 -6.49 5.72 -5.53
N ALA A 225 -6.73 5.87 -4.23
CA ALA A 225 -8.07 6.07 -3.69
C ALA A 225 -8.69 7.41 -4.11
N GLY A 226 -7.87 8.44 -4.36
CA GLY A 226 -8.33 9.72 -4.90
C GLY A 226 -8.82 9.61 -6.36
N VAL A 227 -8.15 8.79 -7.16
CA VAL A 227 -8.46 8.61 -8.59
C VAL A 227 -9.70 7.74 -8.81
N MET A 228 -9.92 6.72 -7.97
CA MET A 228 -10.99 5.74 -8.18
C MET A 228 -11.63 5.28 -6.87
N VAL A 229 -12.98 5.34 -6.78
CA VAL A 229 -13.77 4.98 -5.59
C VAL A 229 -13.48 3.57 -5.09
N ARG A 230 -13.40 2.58 -5.98
CA ARG A 230 -13.14 1.19 -5.59
C ARG A 230 -11.81 0.99 -4.86
N LEU A 231 -10.80 1.82 -5.14
CA LEU A 231 -9.46 1.69 -4.54
C LEU A 231 -9.41 2.17 -3.09
N MET A 232 -10.50 2.75 -2.57
CA MET A 232 -10.70 2.98 -1.13
C MET A 232 -10.48 1.72 -0.29
N LEU A 233 -10.84 0.54 -0.83
CA LEU A 233 -10.66 -0.74 -0.16
C LEU A 233 -9.17 -1.04 0.13
N VAL A 234 -8.26 -0.59 -0.73
CA VAL A 234 -6.80 -0.77 -0.55
C VAL A 234 -6.24 0.25 0.45
N LEU A 235 -6.84 1.43 0.51
CA LEU A 235 -6.44 2.48 1.44
C LEU A 235 -6.82 2.14 2.89
N ALA A 236 -8.02 1.58 3.13
CA ALA A 236 -8.56 1.38 4.47
C ALA A 236 -7.61 0.65 5.44
N PRO A 237 -6.94 -0.46 5.08
CA PRO A 237 -6.01 -1.12 5.99
C PRO A 237 -4.82 -0.25 6.42
N VAL A 238 -4.31 0.61 5.54
CA VAL A 238 -3.18 1.52 5.86
C VAL A 238 -3.62 2.62 6.79
N MET A 239 -4.81 3.16 6.53
CA MET A 239 -5.43 4.16 7.38
C MET A 239 -5.58 3.64 8.81
N CYS A 240 -6.04 2.40 8.98
CA CYS A 240 -6.17 1.77 10.29
C CYS A 240 -4.81 1.61 10.98
N VAL A 241 -3.77 1.15 10.27
CA VAL A 241 -2.43 0.94 10.85
C VAL A 241 -1.78 2.27 11.26
N LEU A 242 -1.77 3.28 10.39
CA LEU A 242 -1.15 4.58 10.70
C LEU A 242 -1.92 5.36 11.76
N SER A 243 -3.26 5.35 11.69
CA SER A 243 -4.09 5.96 12.73
C SER A 243 -3.90 5.25 14.07
N GLY A 244 -3.80 3.91 14.07
CA GLY A 244 -3.51 3.14 15.28
C GLY A 244 -2.15 3.47 15.89
N ILE A 245 -1.10 3.65 15.07
CA ILE A 245 0.22 4.12 15.52
C ILE A 245 0.12 5.51 16.15
N ALA A 246 -0.64 6.43 15.54
CA ALA A 246 -0.85 7.78 16.06
C ALA A 246 -1.57 7.77 17.42
N VAL A 247 -2.71 7.09 17.50
CA VAL A 247 -3.51 6.96 18.73
C VAL A 247 -2.69 6.31 19.83
N SER A 248 -1.99 5.21 19.54
CA SER A 248 -1.15 4.49 20.52
C SER A 248 -0.01 5.37 21.06
N HIS A 249 0.69 6.11 20.18
CA HIS A 249 1.77 6.99 20.59
C HIS A 249 1.27 8.17 21.43
N LEU A 250 0.13 8.76 21.06
CA LEU A 250 -0.50 9.85 21.81
C LEU A 250 -0.95 9.37 23.19
N LEU A 251 -1.71 8.26 23.27
CA LEU A 251 -2.15 7.67 24.53
C LEU A 251 -0.96 7.33 25.44
N ALA A 252 0.06 6.65 24.92
CA ALA A 252 1.23 6.28 25.71
C ALA A 252 1.99 7.50 26.25
N LYS A 253 2.04 8.61 25.50
CA LYS A 253 2.68 9.85 25.94
C LYS A 253 1.88 10.53 27.06
N TYR A 254 0.56 10.68 26.89
CA TYR A 254 -0.28 11.40 27.85
C TYR A 254 -0.58 10.57 29.12
N ILE A 255 -0.78 9.25 29.01
CA ILE A 255 -0.95 8.39 30.20
C ILE A 255 0.31 8.41 31.07
N ARG A 256 1.51 8.32 30.47
CA ARG A 256 2.77 8.42 31.23
C ARG A 256 2.97 9.76 31.91
N SER A 257 2.44 10.85 31.34
CA SER A 257 2.48 12.16 32.01
C SER A 257 1.52 12.28 33.20
N VAL A 258 0.46 11.47 33.23
CA VAL A 258 -0.48 11.37 34.36
C VAL A 258 0.08 10.47 35.47
N ASP A 259 0.70 9.34 35.11
CA ASP A 259 1.29 8.37 36.06
C ASP A 259 2.59 8.87 36.73
N ASN A 260 3.34 9.79 36.09
CA ASN A 260 4.55 10.40 36.66
C ASN A 260 4.37 11.87 37.07
N PRO A 261 3.55 12.22 38.08
CA PRO A 261 3.62 13.55 38.69
C PRO A 261 4.84 13.71 39.61
N GLN A 262 5.50 12.61 40.04
CA GLN A 262 6.35 12.59 41.24
C GLN A 262 7.88 12.54 41.04
N THR A 263 8.43 12.46 39.81
CA THR A 263 9.90 12.54 39.62
C THR A 263 10.46 13.97 39.67
N LYS A 264 9.66 14.96 40.10
CA LYS A 264 10.08 16.35 40.27
C LYS A 264 10.69 16.67 41.64
N ALA A 265 10.78 15.72 42.58
CA ALA A 265 11.16 16.00 43.97
C ALA A 265 12.55 15.55 44.45
N GLN A 266 13.50 15.15 43.57
CA GLN A 266 14.79 14.62 44.06
C GLN A 266 16.11 15.14 43.45
N ASP A 267 16.15 16.08 42.50
CA ASP A 267 17.46 16.65 42.11
C ASP A 267 17.39 18.10 41.56
N PRO A 268 17.79 19.13 42.33
CA PRO A 268 17.67 20.53 41.94
C PRO A 268 18.67 20.99 40.85
N LYS A 269 19.63 20.16 40.43
CA LYS A 269 20.68 20.53 39.46
C LYS A 269 20.40 20.15 38.00
N LYS A 270 19.41 19.29 37.71
CA LYS A 270 18.99 18.94 36.33
C LYS A 270 17.73 19.66 35.84
N ALA A 271 17.08 20.43 36.71
CA ALA A 271 15.82 21.14 36.40
C ALA A 271 15.96 22.18 35.28
N LYS A 272 17.07 22.94 35.24
CA LYS A 272 17.23 24.07 34.31
C LYS A 272 17.39 23.71 32.83
N LYS A 273 17.68 22.45 32.47
CA LYS A 273 17.76 22.01 31.06
C LYS A 273 16.51 21.24 30.59
N PHE A 274 15.63 20.81 31.50
CA PHE A 274 14.41 20.08 31.18
C PHE A 274 13.17 20.98 31.15
N GLU A 275 13.29 22.23 31.63
CA GLU A 275 12.20 23.20 31.73
C GLU A 275 11.71 23.73 30.38
N GLN A 276 12.48 23.55 29.30
CA GLN A 276 12.16 24.10 27.98
C GLN A 276 11.39 23.13 27.06
N GLN A 277 11.06 21.92 27.53
CA GLN A 277 10.34 20.92 26.75
C GLN A 277 9.08 20.40 27.48
N SER A 278 8.15 21.34 27.69
CA SER A 278 6.70 21.13 27.88
C SER A 278 6.29 19.96 28.79
N THR A 279 6.30 20.17 30.11
CA THR A 279 5.47 19.34 30.99
C THR A 279 4.02 19.75 30.80
N VAL A 280 3.28 19.01 29.96
CA VAL A 280 1.81 19.04 29.91
C VAL A 280 1.29 18.91 31.34
N SER A 281 0.44 19.82 31.78
CA SER A 281 -0.16 19.73 33.12
C SER A 281 -0.96 18.43 33.24
N SER A 282 -0.96 17.77 34.40
CA SER A 282 -1.68 16.51 34.58
C SER A 282 -3.16 16.62 34.17
N GLU A 283 -3.78 17.77 34.45
CA GLU A 283 -5.15 18.10 34.03
C GLU A 283 -5.33 18.12 32.49
N THR A 284 -4.40 18.70 31.74
CA THR A 284 -4.49 18.75 30.27
C THR A 284 -4.24 17.38 29.64
N ALA A 285 -3.41 16.54 30.27
CA ALA A 285 -3.21 15.16 29.83
C ALA A 285 -4.46 14.29 30.05
N ILE A 286 -5.12 14.42 31.21
CA ILE A 286 -6.38 13.72 31.51
C ILE A 286 -7.48 14.17 30.54
N ALA A 287 -7.62 15.49 30.33
CA ALA A 287 -8.58 16.02 29.37
C ALA A 287 -8.35 15.47 27.95
N PHE A 288 -7.08 15.40 27.51
CA PHE A 288 -6.74 14.83 26.21
C PHE A 288 -7.12 13.36 26.08
N VAL A 289 -6.83 12.53 27.09
CA VAL A 289 -7.19 11.10 27.08
C VAL A 289 -8.71 10.93 27.04
N PHE A 290 -9.46 11.75 27.78
CA PHE A 290 -10.92 11.73 27.76
C PHE A 290 -11.48 12.10 26.37
N VAL A 291 -10.99 13.19 25.76
CA VAL A 291 -11.40 13.61 24.41
C VAL A 291 -11.09 12.52 23.38
N LEU A 292 -9.90 11.94 23.41
CA LEU A 292 -9.52 10.89 22.47
C LEU A 292 -10.38 9.62 22.65
N SER A 293 -10.73 9.27 23.89
CA SER A 293 -11.61 8.14 24.18
C SER A 293 -13.04 8.38 23.69
N PHE A 294 -13.57 9.59 23.91
CA PHE A 294 -14.88 9.99 23.39
C PHE A 294 -14.93 9.89 21.86
N LEU A 295 -13.90 10.39 21.19
CA LEU A 295 -13.75 10.33 19.74
C LEU A 295 -13.74 8.89 19.19
N LEU A 296 -13.11 7.93 19.89
CA LEU A 296 -13.13 6.51 19.51
C LEU A 296 -14.51 5.86 19.70
N ILE A 297 -15.26 6.29 20.72
CA ILE A 297 -16.64 5.83 20.94
C ILE A 297 -17.54 6.35 19.81
N THR A 298 -17.47 7.64 19.47
CA THR A 298 -18.20 8.22 18.34
C THR A 298 -17.85 7.51 17.02
N TYR A 299 -16.58 7.14 16.84
CA TYR A 299 -16.16 6.36 15.67
C TYR A 299 -16.87 5.01 15.57
N THR A 300 -17.01 4.31 16.69
CA THR A 300 -17.70 3.02 16.72
C THR A 300 -19.17 3.17 16.35
N PHE A 301 -19.86 4.15 16.93
CA PHE A 301 -21.27 4.42 16.62
C PHE A 301 -21.49 4.77 15.14
N HIS A 302 -20.63 5.62 14.58
CA HIS A 302 -20.70 5.97 13.17
C HIS A 302 -20.48 4.76 12.26
N CYS A 303 -19.48 3.92 12.54
CA CYS A 303 -19.25 2.69 11.77
C CYS A 303 -20.49 1.77 11.78
N THR A 304 -21.12 1.61 12.94
CA THR A 304 -22.36 0.81 13.07
C THR A 304 -23.51 1.42 12.29
N TRP A 305 -23.70 2.73 12.38
CA TRP A 305 -24.76 3.45 11.67
C TRP A 305 -24.58 3.39 10.14
N VAL A 306 -23.38 3.69 9.65
CA VAL A 306 -23.06 3.64 8.21
C VAL A 306 -23.25 2.24 7.65
N THR A 307 -22.80 1.22 8.38
CA THR A 307 -22.96 -0.18 7.94
C THR A 307 -24.43 -0.58 7.83
N SER A 308 -25.24 -0.20 8.83
CA SER A 308 -26.68 -0.52 8.92
C SER A 308 -27.53 0.19 7.86
N GLU A 309 -27.29 1.47 7.63
CA GLU A 309 -28.17 2.28 6.78
C GLU A 309 -27.71 2.34 5.32
N ALA A 310 -26.40 2.38 5.05
CA ALA A 310 -25.89 2.58 3.69
C ALA A 310 -25.44 1.28 3.02
N TYR A 311 -24.62 0.48 3.70
CA TYR A 311 -23.95 -0.67 3.07
C TYR A 311 -24.76 -1.97 3.12
N SER A 312 -25.68 -2.16 4.08
CA SER A 312 -26.55 -3.34 4.16
C SER A 312 -27.86 -3.18 3.37
N SER A 313 -27.77 -2.94 2.07
CA SER A 313 -28.91 -2.93 1.15
C SER A 313 -28.78 -4.01 0.07
N PRO A 314 -29.73 -4.96 -0.04
CA PRO A 314 -29.71 -5.94 -1.12
C PRO A 314 -30.07 -5.26 -2.46
N SER A 315 -29.38 -5.64 -3.53
CA SER A 315 -29.63 -5.12 -4.88
C SER A 315 -30.65 -5.93 -5.68
N ILE A 316 -30.90 -7.19 -5.30
CA ILE A 316 -31.83 -8.10 -5.99
C ILE A 316 -33.28 -7.82 -5.56
N VAL A 317 -33.46 -7.54 -4.27
CA VAL A 317 -34.77 -7.34 -3.65
C VAL A 317 -34.86 -5.88 -3.23
N LEU A 318 -35.77 -5.13 -3.84
CA LEU A 318 -35.91 -3.71 -3.56
C LEU A 318 -36.87 -3.52 -2.38
N GLY A 319 -36.39 -2.85 -1.32
CA GLY A 319 -37.23 -2.48 -0.19
C GLY A 319 -37.64 -1.01 -0.27
N ALA A 320 -38.94 -0.73 -0.25
CA ALA A 320 -39.47 0.61 -0.02
C ALA A 320 -40.15 0.71 1.34
N ARG A 321 -40.18 1.90 1.91
CA ARG A 321 -40.98 2.20 3.10
C ARG A 321 -42.29 2.83 2.66
N SER A 322 -43.41 2.22 3.05
CA SER A 322 -44.74 2.81 2.89
C SER A 322 -44.88 4.06 3.76
N HIS A 323 -45.85 4.92 3.45
CA HIS A 323 -46.16 6.12 4.23
C HIS A 323 -46.43 5.80 5.71
N ASP A 324 -46.99 4.61 6.00
CA ASP A 324 -47.28 4.15 7.37
C ASP A 324 -46.07 3.47 8.06
N GLY A 325 -44.87 3.53 7.46
CA GLY A 325 -43.66 2.91 7.99
C GLY A 325 -43.55 1.40 7.74
N GLY A 326 -44.58 0.77 7.15
CA GLY A 326 -44.54 -0.62 6.72
C GLY A 326 -43.48 -0.84 5.63
N ARG A 327 -42.70 -1.92 5.72
CA ARG A 327 -41.71 -2.28 4.69
C ARG A 327 -42.40 -3.03 3.56
N ILE A 328 -42.46 -2.42 2.38
CA ILE A 328 -42.92 -3.06 1.14
C ILE A 328 -41.69 -3.60 0.42
N ILE A 329 -41.77 -4.83 -0.04
CA ILE A 329 -40.67 -5.51 -0.72
C ILE A 329 -41.12 -5.81 -2.14
N PHE A 330 -40.38 -5.29 -3.13
CA PHE A 330 -40.54 -5.60 -4.54
C PHE A 330 -39.52 -6.66 -4.93
N ASP A 331 -39.99 -7.79 -5.47
CA ASP A 331 -39.15 -8.92 -5.87
C ASP A 331 -39.29 -9.25 -7.38
N ASP A 332 -39.57 -8.22 -8.17
CA ASP A 332 -39.87 -8.31 -9.59
C ASP A 332 -38.73 -8.94 -10.39
N PHE A 333 -37.47 -8.72 -9.98
CA PHE A 333 -36.30 -9.33 -10.61
C PHE A 333 -36.33 -10.85 -10.50
N ARG A 334 -36.59 -11.38 -9.29
CA ARG A 334 -36.62 -12.83 -9.09
C ARG A 334 -37.82 -13.44 -9.79
N GLU A 335 -38.97 -12.78 -9.76
CA GLU A 335 -40.16 -13.24 -10.48
C GLU A 335 -39.92 -13.31 -11.99
N ALA A 336 -39.33 -12.25 -12.58
CA ALA A 336 -39.01 -12.22 -14.00
C ALA A 336 -37.98 -13.28 -14.39
N TYR A 337 -36.90 -13.44 -13.60
CA TYR A 337 -35.91 -14.49 -13.84
C TYR A 337 -36.51 -15.89 -13.71
N TYR A 338 -37.42 -16.09 -12.76
CA TYR A 338 -38.07 -17.37 -12.55
C TYR A 338 -39.08 -17.70 -13.66
N TRP A 339 -39.85 -16.71 -14.11
CA TRP A 339 -40.74 -16.86 -15.27
C TRP A 339 -39.94 -17.22 -16.51
N LEU A 340 -38.82 -16.53 -16.75
CA LEU A 340 -37.94 -16.84 -17.88
C LEU A 340 -37.43 -18.28 -17.79
N GLN A 341 -36.93 -18.68 -16.61
CA GLN A 341 -36.42 -20.03 -16.39
C GLN A 341 -37.46 -21.13 -16.65
N MET A 342 -38.73 -20.91 -16.30
CA MET A 342 -39.78 -21.93 -16.42
C MET A 342 -40.51 -21.93 -17.77
N ASN A 343 -40.54 -20.78 -18.45
CA ASN A 343 -41.40 -20.58 -19.62
C ASN A 343 -40.62 -20.42 -20.93
N THR A 344 -39.29 -20.49 -20.91
CA THR A 344 -38.46 -20.59 -22.12
C THR A 344 -37.93 -22.00 -22.33
N PRO A 345 -37.73 -22.45 -23.58
CA PRO A 345 -37.01 -23.69 -23.85
C PRO A 345 -35.58 -23.62 -23.27
N GLU A 346 -35.03 -24.80 -22.92
CA GLU A 346 -33.66 -24.95 -22.38
C GLU A 346 -32.55 -24.47 -23.33
#